data_AF-A0A7K2LWH4-F1
#
_entry.id   AF-A0A7K2LWH4-F1
#
_cell.length_a   1.000
_cell.length_b   1.000
_cell.length_c   1.000
_cell.angle_alpha   90.00
_cell.angle_beta   90.00
_cell.angle_gamma   90.00
#
_symmetry.space_group_name_H-M   'P 1'
#
loop_
_entity.id
_entity.type
_entity.pdbx_description
1 polymer ?
#
loop_
_entity_poly.entity_id
_entity_poly.type
_entity_poly.pdbx_seq_one_letter_code
_entity_poly.pdbx_strand_id
1 'polypeptide(L)'
;MDHSGHGMTMDLPPFTLGRGLEWSTDPFFLVACLLGLALYGWGVVRLRRRGDSWPVGRTVAYVVGVLTVLLTMCTGLNDYGMVMFSVHMVQHMVISMLSPILILLGAPVTLALRALPVAGRGRKGPRELLLALLHSRYMRIVTHPAFTIPMFIASLYALYFTPLFDFLMGSRAGHIAMMVHFLAVGVAFFWPIMGVDPGPHRPGYLMRMLELFAGMPFHAFFGIALMMGSTPMVKTF
;
A
#
# COMPACT_ATOMS: atom_id res chain seq x y z
N MET A 1 -7.71 -1.88 41.76
CA MET A 1 -8.18 -0.86 40.80
C MET A 1 -8.18 -1.54 39.46
N ASP A 2 -9.38 -1.82 38.96
CA ASP A 2 -9.62 -2.66 37.79
C ASP A 2 -9.11 -2.00 36.50
N HIS A 3 -8.22 -2.69 35.79
CA HIS A 3 -7.78 -2.34 34.44
C HIS A 3 -8.59 -3.13 33.40
N SER A 4 -9.92 -3.07 33.49
CA SER A 4 -10.82 -3.72 32.52
C SER A 4 -11.51 -2.67 31.67
N GLY A 5 -11.11 -2.59 30.41
CA GLY A 5 -11.87 -1.95 29.34
C GLY A 5 -11.16 -0.76 28.71
N HIS A 6 -10.36 -1.04 27.67
CA HIS A 6 -10.27 -0.25 26.42
C HIS A 6 -9.19 -0.84 25.47
N GLY A 7 -9.24 -2.15 25.26
CA GLY A 7 -8.65 -2.81 24.10
C GLY A 7 -9.62 -3.92 23.71
N MET A 8 -9.81 -4.19 22.42
CA MET A 8 -10.52 -5.42 22.04
C MET A 8 -9.70 -6.59 22.57
N THR A 9 -10.12 -7.15 23.71
CA THR A 9 -9.57 -8.38 24.28
C THR A 9 -10.00 -9.53 23.37
N MET A 10 -9.37 -9.64 22.21
CA MET A 10 -9.23 -10.94 21.59
C MET A 10 -8.15 -11.64 22.40
N ASP A 11 -8.57 -12.51 23.32
CA ASP A 11 -7.71 -13.48 23.99
C ASP A 11 -7.16 -14.44 22.91
N LEU A 12 -6.20 -13.94 22.14
CA LEU A 12 -5.55 -14.70 21.10
C LEU A 12 -4.52 -15.59 21.77
N PRO A 13 -4.50 -16.89 21.43
CA PRO A 13 -3.48 -17.78 21.96
C PRO A 13 -2.10 -17.36 21.44
N PRO A 14 -0.99 -17.87 22.01
CA PRO A 14 0.35 -17.44 21.63
C PRO A 14 0.57 -17.51 20.12
N PHE A 15 1.25 -16.48 19.59
CA PHE A 15 1.55 -16.36 18.18
C PHE A 15 2.36 -17.58 17.69
N THR A 16 1.87 -18.23 16.65
CA THR A 16 2.58 -19.29 15.91
C THR A 16 2.38 -19.03 14.42
N LEU A 17 3.34 -19.45 13.58
CA LEU A 17 3.23 -19.24 12.13
C LEU A 17 1.97 -19.89 11.53
N GLY A 18 1.57 -21.05 12.05
CA GLY A 18 0.33 -21.72 11.63
C GLY A 18 -0.92 -20.87 11.88
N ARG A 19 -1.03 -20.29 13.08
CA ARG A 19 -2.16 -19.41 13.46
C ARG A 19 -2.10 -18.03 12.82
N GLY A 20 -0.90 -17.50 12.62
CA GLY A 20 -0.72 -16.25 11.88
C GLY A 20 -1.23 -16.36 10.45
N LEU A 21 -1.14 -17.55 9.84
CA LEU A 21 -1.63 -17.83 8.48
C LEU A 21 -3.06 -18.39 8.45
N GLU A 22 -3.73 -18.54 9.60
CA GLU A 22 -5.14 -18.91 9.61
C GLU A 22 -5.95 -17.84 8.89
N TRP A 23 -7.01 -18.29 8.21
CA TRP A 23 -7.83 -17.40 7.41
C TRP A 23 -8.66 -16.49 8.32
N SER A 24 -8.36 -15.18 8.30
CA SER A 24 -9.14 -14.16 8.99
C SER A 24 -9.53 -13.10 7.97
N THR A 25 -10.75 -13.23 7.44
CA THR A 25 -11.19 -12.40 6.33
C THR A 25 -11.51 -11.00 6.77
N ASP A 26 -10.70 -10.04 6.32
CA ASP A 26 -11.12 -8.67 6.13
C ASP A 26 -11.86 -8.56 4.77
N PRO A 27 -13.19 -8.35 4.76
CA PRO A 27 -13.95 -8.34 3.51
C PRO A 27 -13.53 -7.20 2.57
N PHE A 28 -13.09 -6.08 3.11
CA PHE A 28 -12.70 -4.92 2.32
C PHE A 28 -11.44 -5.22 1.51
N PHE A 29 -10.39 -5.71 2.16
CA PHE A 29 -9.15 -6.06 1.46
C PHE A 29 -9.31 -7.27 0.55
N LEU A 30 -10.10 -8.27 0.94
CA LEU A 30 -10.38 -9.42 0.08
C LEU A 30 -11.04 -8.99 -1.22
N VAL A 31 -12.12 -8.20 -1.14
CA VAL A 31 -12.84 -7.71 -2.32
C VAL A 31 -11.93 -6.83 -3.18
N ALA A 32 -11.17 -5.91 -2.57
CA ALA A 32 -10.24 -5.05 -3.31
C ALA A 32 -9.16 -5.86 -4.06
N CYS A 33 -8.59 -6.88 -3.42
CA CYS A 33 -7.58 -7.75 -4.03
C CYS A 33 -8.17 -8.59 -5.17
N LEU A 34 -9.34 -9.21 -4.96
CA LEU A 34 -10.03 -9.98 -6.00
C LEU A 34 -10.41 -9.12 -7.20
N LEU A 35 -10.93 -7.91 -6.96
CA LEU A 35 -11.22 -6.94 -8.01
C LEU A 35 -9.94 -6.52 -8.76
N GLY A 36 -8.85 -6.24 -8.05
CA GLY A 36 -7.56 -5.92 -8.65
C GLY A 36 -7.05 -7.04 -9.57
N LEU A 37 -7.05 -8.29 -9.09
CA LEU A 37 -6.66 -9.46 -9.86
C LEU A 37 -7.58 -9.69 -11.07
N ALA A 38 -8.89 -9.56 -10.89
CA ALA A 38 -9.86 -9.74 -11.97
C ALA A 38 -9.68 -8.68 -13.07
N LEU A 39 -9.52 -7.41 -12.70
CA LEU A 39 -9.31 -6.31 -13.65
C LEU A 39 -7.96 -6.46 -14.38
N TYR A 40 -6.90 -6.82 -13.66
CA TYR A 40 -5.59 -7.05 -14.25
C TYR A 40 -5.62 -8.26 -15.20
N GLY A 41 -6.21 -9.38 -14.76
CA GLY A 41 -6.38 -10.58 -15.57
C GLY A 41 -7.20 -10.32 -16.83
N TRP A 42 -8.31 -9.61 -16.71
CA TRP A 42 -9.12 -9.15 -17.85
C TRP A 42 -8.29 -8.32 -18.83
N GLY A 43 -7.48 -7.38 -18.33
CA GLY A 43 -6.57 -6.56 -19.13
C GLY A 43 -5.57 -7.40 -19.92
N VAL A 44 -4.92 -8.36 -19.27
CA VAL A 44 -3.95 -9.28 -19.91
C VAL A 44 -4.62 -10.15 -20.96
N VAL A 45 -5.76 -10.77 -20.65
CA VAL A 45 -6.50 -11.64 -21.58
C VAL A 45 -6.96 -10.85 -22.80
N ARG A 46 -7.47 -9.63 -22.60
CA ARG A 46 -7.90 -8.75 -23.69
C ARG A 46 -6.74 -8.36 -24.60
N LEU A 47 -5.57 -8.07 -24.02
CA LEU A 47 -4.38 -7.71 -24.78
C LEU A 47 -3.86 -8.90 -25.60
N ARG A 48 -3.78 -10.09 -24.97
CA ARG A 48 -3.39 -11.34 -25.67
C ARG A 48 -4.37 -11.71 -26.79
N ARG A 49 -5.68 -11.54 -26.59
CA ARG A 49 -6.70 -11.79 -27.64
C ARG A 49 -6.57 -10.85 -28.84
N ARG A 50 -5.94 -9.68 -28.67
CA ARG A 50 -5.64 -8.73 -29.76
C ARG A 50 -4.32 -9.06 -30.49
N GLY A 51 -3.58 -10.06 -30.04
CA GLY A 51 -2.27 -10.43 -30.58
C GLY A 51 -1.10 -9.67 -29.94
N ASP A 52 -1.36 -8.81 -28.94
CA ASP A 52 -0.32 -8.07 -28.25
C ASP A 52 0.35 -8.93 -27.17
N SER A 53 1.68 -8.85 -27.08
CA SER A 53 2.46 -9.52 -26.03
C SER A 53 2.49 -8.70 -24.74
N TRP A 54 2.20 -9.33 -23.60
CA TRP A 54 2.41 -8.76 -22.26
C TRP A 54 3.47 -9.56 -21.49
N PRO A 55 4.51 -8.93 -20.91
CA PRO A 55 5.57 -9.64 -20.19
C PRO A 55 5.03 -10.42 -18.99
N VAL A 56 5.32 -11.72 -18.93
CA VAL A 56 4.87 -12.61 -17.84
C VAL A 56 5.41 -12.14 -16.48
N GLY A 57 6.64 -11.64 -16.44
CA GLY A 57 7.24 -11.11 -15.20
C GLY A 57 6.44 -9.98 -14.56
N ARG A 58 5.75 -9.13 -15.36
CA ARG A 58 4.87 -8.08 -14.83
C ARG A 58 3.62 -8.68 -14.20
N THR A 59 3.02 -9.68 -14.85
CA THR A 59 1.87 -10.38 -14.28
C THR A 59 2.23 -11.09 -12.97
N VAL A 60 3.37 -11.78 -12.93
CA VAL A 60 3.85 -12.45 -11.71
C VAL A 60 4.10 -11.43 -10.60
N ALA A 61 4.81 -10.33 -10.87
CA ALA A 61 5.07 -9.29 -9.87
C ALA A 61 3.76 -8.69 -9.31
N TYR A 62 2.79 -8.39 -10.18
CA TYR A 62 1.49 -7.88 -9.74
C TYR A 62 0.75 -8.88 -8.85
N VAL A 63 0.66 -10.15 -9.27
CA VAL A 63 -0.02 -11.19 -8.51
C VAL A 63 0.66 -11.40 -7.16
N VAL A 64 1.99 -11.49 -7.12
CA VAL A 64 2.75 -11.62 -5.87
C VAL A 64 2.52 -10.41 -4.96
N GLY A 65 2.50 -9.19 -5.50
CA GLY A 65 2.21 -7.98 -4.73
C GLY A 65 0.78 -7.91 -4.17
N VAL A 66 -0.21 -8.45 -4.87
CA VAL A 66 -1.57 -8.58 -4.32
C VAL A 66 -1.63 -9.70 -3.27
N LEU A 67 -0.89 -10.80 -3.48
CA LEU A 67 -0.79 -11.88 -2.50
C LEU A 67 -0.13 -11.41 -1.20
N THR A 68 0.84 -10.50 -1.23
CA THR A 68 1.41 -9.94 0.00
C THR A 68 0.38 -9.12 0.79
N VAL A 69 -0.51 -8.37 0.10
CA VAL A 69 -1.63 -7.66 0.76
C VAL A 69 -2.65 -8.65 1.35
N LEU A 70 -3.00 -9.71 0.60
CA LEU A 70 -3.89 -10.76 1.10
C LEU A 70 -3.28 -11.47 2.31
N LEU A 71 -1.98 -11.78 2.26
CA LEU A 71 -1.27 -12.43 3.36
C LEU A 71 -1.35 -11.58 4.63
N THR A 72 -1.15 -10.27 4.55
CA THR A 72 -1.13 -9.44 5.76
C THR A 72 -2.51 -9.02 6.25
N MET A 73 -3.49 -8.85 5.35
CA MET A 73 -4.81 -8.33 5.70
C MET A 73 -5.90 -9.39 5.83
N CYS A 74 -5.74 -10.56 5.20
CA CYS A 74 -6.75 -11.63 5.17
C CYS A 74 -6.32 -12.90 5.93
N THR A 75 -5.29 -12.78 6.77
CA THR A 75 -4.86 -13.86 7.67
C THR A 75 -4.88 -13.40 9.12
N GLY A 76 -4.69 -14.33 10.06
CA GLY A 76 -4.56 -14.05 11.48
C GLY A 76 -3.50 -12.99 11.80
N LEU A 77 -2.53 -12.73 10.92
CA LEU A 77 -1.60 -11.60 11.04
C LEU A 77 -2.33 -10.26 11.27
N ASN A 78 -3.49 -10.05 10.66
CA ASN A 78 -4.27 -8.83 10.85
C ASN A 78 -4.84 -8.73 12.27
N ASP A 79 -5.33 -9.84 12.83
CA ASP A 79 -5.86 -9.89 14.20
C ASP A 79 -4.72 -9.79 15.23
N TYR A 80 -3.61 -10.49 15.02
CA TYR A 80 -2.41 -10.37 15.83
C TYR A 80 -1.79 -8.97 15.72
N GLY A 81 -1.86 -8.33 14.55
CA GLY A 81 -1.41 -6.95 14.35
C GLY A 81 -2.23 -5.93 15.14
N MET A 82 -3.47 -6.26 15.50
CA MET A 82 -4.28 -5.41 16.38
C MET A 82 -3.94 -5.52 17.87
N VAL A 83 -3.27 -6.60 18.29
CA VAL A 83 -2.94 -6.87 19.71
C VAL A 83 -1.44 -6.93 20.00
N MET A 84 -0.60 -7.03 18.97
CA MET A 84 0.85 -7.14 19.11
C MET A 84 1.55 -6.11 18.20
N PHE A 85 2.23 -5.15 18.83
CA PHE A 85 2.96 -4.09 18.13
C PHE A 85 4.00 -4.63 17.14
N SER A 86 4.71 -5.71 17.47
CA SER A 86 5.72 -6.29 16.57
C SER A 86 5.10 -6.84 15.28
N VAL A 87 3.95 -7.53 15.37
CA VAL A 87 3.21 -8.03 14.21
C VAL A 87 2.65 -6.86 13.40
N HIS A 88 2.11 -5.84 14.07
CA HIS A 88 1.67 -4.60 13.43
C HIS A 88 2.80 -3.97 12.59
N MET A 89 4.01 -3.87 13.14
CA MET A 89 5.14 -3.27 12.45
C MET A 89 5.57 -4.09 11.22
N VAL A 90 5.52 -5.42 11.29
CA VAL A 90 5.76 -6.28 10.12
C VAL A 90 4.69 -6.04 9.05
N GLN A 91 3.41 -6.04 9.44
CA GLN A 91 2.29 -5.77 8.55
C GLN A 91 2.41 -4.40 7.88
N HIS A 92 2.72 -3.37 8.67
CA HIS A 92 2.99 -2.02 8.19
C HIS A 92 4.13 -2.01 7.16
N MET A 93 5.28 -2.63 7.44
CA MET A 93 6.42 -2.67 6.51
C MET A 93 6.08 -3.39 5.20
N VAL A 94 5.34 -4.50 5.26
CA VAL A 94 4.95 -5.25 4.07
C VAL A 94 3.95 -4.45 3.22
N ILE A 95 3.00 -3.76 3.84
CA ILE A 95 1.99 -2.96 3.14
C ILE A 95 2.54 -1.64 2.61
N SER A 96 3.45 -0.97 3.33
CA SER A 96 3.96 0.36 2.94
C SER A 96 5.18 0.29 2.01
N MET A 97 5.96 -0.80 2.05
CA MET A 97 7.18 -0.94 1.24
C MET A 97 7.09 -2.08 0.22
N LEU A 98 6.89 -3.32 0.66
CA LEU A 98 7.01 -4.49 -0.22
C LEU A 98 5.87 -4.54 -1.26
N SER A 99 4.63 -4.47 -0.80
CA SER A 99 3.44 -4.63 -1.66
C SER A 99 3.36 -3.56 -2.76
N PRO A 100 3.56 -2.26 -2.49
CA PRO A 100 3.54 -1.21 -3.51
C PRO A 100 4.56 -1.43 -4.62
N ILE A 101 5.80 -1.82 -4.27
CA ILE A 101 6.86 -2.07 -5.25
C ILE A 101 6.45 -3.18 -6.21
N LEU A 102 5.98 -4.31 -5.67
CA LEU A 102 5.55 -5.47 -6.45
C LEU A 102 4.34 -5.15 -7.34
N ILE A 103 3.35 -4.43 -6.80
CA ILE A 103 2.17 -3.98 -7.55
C ILE A 103 2.58 -3.05 -8.70
N LEU A 104 3.46 -2.08 -8.46
CA LEU A 104 3.92 -1.11 -9.46
C LEU A 104 4.79 -1.75 -10.55
N LEU A 105 5.60 -2.76 -10.21
CA LEU A 105 6.32 -3.58 -11.21
C LEU A 105 5.36 -4.25 -12.20
N GLY A 106 4.12 -4.50 -11.78
CA GLY A 106 3.04 -5.00 -12.61
C GLY A 106 2.60 -4.08 -13.74
N ALA A 107 2.98 -2.80 -13.72
CA ALA A 107 2.54 -1.77 -14.66
C ALA A 107 0.99 -1.70 -14.84
N PRO A 108 0.20 -1.73 -13.75
CA PRO A 108 -1.26 -1.82 -13.83
C PRO A 108 -1.88 -0.67 -14.64
N VAL A 109 -1.32 0.55 -14.57
CA VAL A 109 -1.87 1.70 -15.30
C VAL A 109 -1.53 1.63 -16.79
N THR A 110 -0.33 1.18 -17.13
CA THR A 110 0.04 0.88 -18.50
C THR A 110 -0.87 -0.18 -19.11
N LEU A 111 -1.17 -1.25 -18.34
CA LEU A 111 -2.07 -2.30 -18.78
C LEU A 111 -3.49 -1.74 -19.00
N ALA A 112 -4.01 -0.95 -18.06
CA ALA A 112 -5.32 -0.33 -18.18
C ALA A 112 -5.41 0.57 -19.44
N LEU A 113 -4.40 1.42 -19.67
CA LEU A 113 -4.35 2.30 -20.83
C LEU A 113 -4.29 1.55 -22.17
N ARG A 114 -3.65 0.36 -22.21
CA ARG A 114 -3.58 -0.49 -23.41
C ARG A 114 -4.83 -1.35 -23.61
N ALA A 115 -5.44 -1.82 -22.53
CA ALA A 115 -6.61 -2.68 -22.57
C ALA A 115 -7.90 -1.89 -22.85
N LEU A 116 -8.04 -0.67 -22.32
CA LEU A 116 -9.24 0.13 -22.47
C LEU A 116 -9.43 0.62 -23.92
N PRO A 117 -10.65 0.50 -24.48
CA PRO A 117 -10.94 0.98 -25.83
C PRO A 117 -10.80 2.51 -25.89
N VAL A 118 -10.36 2.99 -27.05
CA VAL A 118 -10.41 4.42 -27.38
C VAL A 118 -11.88 4.77 -27.63
N ALA A 119 -12.38 5.84 -27.02
CA ALA A 119 -13.74 6.29 -27.26
C ALA A 119 -13.89 6.88 -28.68
N GLY A 120 -15.08 6.73 -29.26
CA GLY A 120 -15.43 7.40 -30.51
C GLY A 120 -15.32 8.93 -30.40
N ARG A 121 -15.04 9.59 -31.53
CA ARG A 121 -14.91 11.06 -31.62
C ARG A 121 -16.05 11.76 -30.87
N GLY A 122 -15.71 12.59 -29.89
CA GLY A 122 -16.66 13.40 -29.12
C GLY A 122 -17.13 12.84 -27.76
N ARG A 123 -16.71 11.62 -27.37
CA ARG A 123 -17.00 11.06 -26.03
C ARG A 123 -15.72 10.86 -25.22
N LYS A 124 -15.77 11.11 -23.91
CA LYS A 124 -14.71 10.74 -22.96
C LYS A 124 -14.97 9.30 -22.51
N GLY A 125 -14.20 8.35 -23.01
CA GLY A 125 -14.23 6.98 -22.53
C GLY A 125 -13.39 6.78 -21.27
N PRO A 126 -13.39 5.55 -20.74
CA PRO A 126 -12.61 5.21 -19.54
C PRO A 126 -11.10 5.42 -19.73
N ARG A 127 -10.59 5.24 -20.95
CA ARG A 127 -9.18 5.52 -21.28
C ARG A 127 -8.88 7.00 -21.22
N GLU A 128 -9.74 7.82 -21.82
CA GLU A 128 -9.58 9.28 -21.85
C GLU A 128 -9.75 9.90 -20.46
N LEU A 129 -10.64 9.34 -19.63
CA LEU A 129 -10.78 9.73 -18.22
C LEU A 129 -9.50 9.43 -17.44
N LEU A 130 -8.95 8.22 -17.59
CA LEU A 130 -7.70 7.84 -16.93
C LEU A 130 -6.54 8.73 -17.37
N LEU A 131 -6.43 9.03 -18.68
CA LEU A 131 -5.44 9.97 -19.20
C LEU A 131 -5.63 11.39 -18.67
N ALA A 132 -6.87 11.89 -18.61
CA ALA A 132 -7.18 13.21 -18.07
C ALA A 132 -6.84 13.31 -16.58
N LEU A 133 -7.10 12.24 -15.82
CA LEU A 133 -6.76 12.16 -14.40
C LEU A 133 -5.24 12.15 -14.22
N LEU A 134 -4.52 11.32 -14.99
CA LEU A 134 -3.05 11.28 -14.98
C LEU A 134 -2.42 12.64 -15.35
N HIS A 135 -2.99 13.40 -16.28
CA HIS A 135 -2.49 14.73 -16.68
C HIS A 135 -3.05 15.89 -15.83
N SER A 136 -3.82 15.60 -14.79
CA SER A 136 -4.40 16.63 -13.93
C SER A 136 -3.32 17.35 -13.09
N ARG A 137 -3.59 18.60 -12.72
CA ARG A 137 -2.71 19.35 -11.79
C ARG A 137 -2.54 18.62 -10.46
N TYR A 138 -3.59 17.93 -10.00
CA TYR A 138 -3.57 17.15 -8.78
C TYR A 138 -2.53 16.02 -8.85
N MET A 139 -2.56 15.20 -9.91
CA MET A 139 -1.54 14.15 -10.11
C MET A 139 -0.14 14.72 -10.25
N ARG A 140 0.02 15.88 -10.89
CA ARG A 140 1.33 16.54 -11.00
C ARG A 140 1.91 16.95 -9.63
N ILE A 141 1.06 17.32 -8.66
CA ILE A 141 1.48 17.65 -7.30
C ILE A 141 1.78 16.37 -6.52
N VAL A 142 0.85 15.40 -6.53
CA VAL A 142 0.96 14.17 -5.73
C VAL A 142 2.13 13.28 -6.18
N THR A 143 2.50 13.34 -7.46
CA THR A 143 3.66 12.59 -7.99
C THR A 143 4.98 13.36 -7.92
N HIS A 144 4.99 14.59 -7.41
CA HIS A 144 6.21 15.38 -7.30
C HIS A 144 7.02 14.95 -6.08
N PRO A 145 8.35 14.77 -6.18
CA PRO A 145 9.19 14.32 -5.06
C PRO A 145 9.13 15.22 -3.83
N ALA A 146 9.04 16.53 -4.05
CA ALA A 146 8.86 17.50 -2.97
C ALA A 146 7.53 17.34 -2.20
N PHE A 147 6.57 16.58 -2.72
CA PHE A 147 5.34 16.23 -2.02
C PHE A 147 5.39 14.80 -1.48
N THR A 148 5.85 13.83 -2.28
CA THR A 148 5.87 12.42 -1.86
C THR A 148 6.81 12.17 -0.68
N ILE A 149 7.99 12.80 -0.64
CA ILE A 149 8.94 12.62 0.46
C ILE A 149 8.37 13.17 1.78
N PRO A 150 7.90 14.44 1.88
CA PRO A 150 7.29 14.91 3.11
C PRO A 150 6.02 14.15 3.46
N MET A 151 5.18 13.78 2.49
CA MET A 151 3.97 12.98 2.76
C MET A 151 4.33 11.63 3.38
N PHE A 152 5.37 10.96 2.87
CA PHE A 152 5.85 9.68 3.36
C PHE A 152 6.38 9.79 4.81
N ILE A 153 7.24 10.78 5.07
CA ILE A 153 7.83 11.01 6.40
C ILE A 153 6.76 11.50 7.39
N ALA A 154 5.97 12.50 7.01
CA ALA A 154 4.95 13.07 7.88
C ALA A 154 3.87 12.04 8.23
N SER A 155 3.47 11.18 7.29
CA SER A 155 2.53 10.10 7.59
C SER A 155 3.05 9.17 8.69
N LEU A 156 4.33 8.78 8.61
CA LEU A 156 4.95 7.91 9.61
C LEU A 156 5.03 8.61 10.97
N TYR A 157 5.59 9.81 11.02
CA TYR A 157 5.78 10.50 12.29
C TYR A 157 4.45 10.96 12.91
N ALA A 158 3.51 11.48 12.10
CA ALA A 158 2.22 11.92 12.60
C ALA A 158 1.41 10.74 13.16
N LEU A 159 1.44 9.56 12.53
CA LEU A 159 0.70 8.42 13.07
C LEU A 159 1.21 8.03 14.45
N TYR A 160 2.52 7.85 14.60
CA TYR A 160 3.09 7.22 15.80
C TYR A 160 3.49 8.20 16.92
N PHE A 161 3.71 9.48 16.61
CA PHE A 161 4.01 10.51 17.64
C PHE A 161 2.78 11.31 18.06
N THR A 162 1.61 11.01 17.51
CA THR A 162 0.34 11.63 17.93
C THR A 162 -0.64 10.57 18.42
N PRO A 163 -1.73 10.95 19.11
CA PRO A 163 -2.78 10.02 19.54
C PRO A 163 -3.52 9.34 18.38
N LEU A 164 -3.19 9.65 17.13
CA LEU A 164 -3.85 9.10 15.94
C LEU A 164 -3.66 7.59 15.84
N PHE A 165 -2.50 7.06 16.22
CA PHE A 165 -2.28 5.61 16.27
C PHE A 165 -3.27 4.93 17.21
N ASP A 166 -3.34 5.38 18.47
CA ASP A 166 -4.23 4.81 19.47
C ASP A 166 -5.70 4.90 19.03
N PHE A 167 -6.08 6.03 18.43
CA PHE A 167 -7.42 6.23 17.89
C PHE A 167 -7.76 5.25 16.75
N LEU A 168 -6.85 5.07 15.79
CA LEU A 168 -7.07 4.17 14.65
C LEU A 168 -7.05 2.70 15.09
N MET A 169 -6.24 2.34 16.08
CA MET A 169 -6.16 0.98 16.61
C MET A 169 -7.34 0.63 17.53
N GLY A 170 -8.04 1.62 18.09
CA GLY A 170 -9.22 1.42 18.92
C GLY A 170 -10.42 0.77 18.19
N SER A 171 -10.38 0.66 16.85
CA SER A 171 -11.45 0.01 16.07
C SER A 171 -10.91 -0.71 14.84
N ARG A 172 -11.59 -1.78 14.39
CA ARG A 172 -11.23 -2.48 13.14
C ARG A 172 -11.29 -1.54 11.93
N ALA A 173 -12.28 -0.65 11.88
CA ALA A 173 -12.43 0.31 10.79
C ALA A 173 -11.25 1.32 10.74
N GLY A 174 -10.79 1.79 11.90
CA GLY A 174 -9.60 2.62 12.00
C GLY A 174 -8.34 1.88 11.56
N HIS A 175 -8.18 0.60 11.92
CA HIS A 175 -7.07 -0.22 11.47
C HIS A 175 -7.07 -0.39 9.94
N ILE A 176 -8.24 -0.66 9.33
CA ILE A 176 -8.40 -0.71 7.87
C ILE A 176 -8.00 0.62 7.24
N ALA A 177 -8.49 1.74 7.76
CA ALA A 177 -8.16 3.07 7.25
C ALA A 177 -6.66 3.35 7.30
N MET A 178 -6.00 2.95 8.40
CA MET A 178 -4.56 3.06 8.57
C MET A 178 -3.80 2.21 7.53
N MET A 179 -4.22 0.96 7.31
CA MET A 179 -3.59 0.07 6.33
C MET A 179 -3.79 0.54 4.89
N VAL A 180 -4.97 1.08 4.56
CA VAL A 180 -5.24 1.73 3.27
C VAL A 180 -4.34 2.94 3.09
N HIS A 181 -4.19 3.78 4.12
CA HIS A 181 -3.30 4.93 4.10
C HIS A 181 -1.84 4.52 3.84
N PHE A 182 -1.34 3.50 4.53
CA PHE A 182 0.01 2.98 4.32
C PHE A 182 0.23 2.46 2.90
N LEU A 183 -0.73 1.71 2.37
CA LEU A 183 -0.65 1.22 0.99
C LEU A 183 -0.67 2.39 -0.01
N ALA A 184 -1.55 3.37 0.19
CA ALA A 184 -1.69 4.52 -0.68
C ALA A 184 -0.44 5.40 -0.69
N VAL A 185 0.11 5.70 0.49
CA VAL A 185 1.34 6.46 0.67
C VAL A 185 2.53 5.72 0.07
N GLY A 186 2.63 4.41 0.27
CA GLY A 186 3.66 3.56 -0.36
C GLY A 186 3.57 3.59 -1.88
N VAL A 187 2.37 3.40 -2.46
CA VAL A 187 2.16 3.47 -3.91
C VAL A 187 2.52 4.84 -4.45
N ALA A 188 2.07 5.92 -3.82
CA ALA A 188 2.37 7.28 -4.24
C ALA A 188 3.88 7.61 -4.15
N PHE A 189 4.58 7.12 -3.13
CA PHE A 189 6.02 7.29 -2.98
C PHE A 189 6.82 6.51 -4.02
N PHE A 190 6.51 5.22 -4.22
CA PHE A 190 7.27 4.37 -5.13
C PHE A 190 6.93 4.56 -6.61
N TRP A 191 5.77 5.13 -6.94
CA TRP A 191 5.37 5.28 -8.34
C TRP A 191 6.35 6.10 -9.19
N PRO A 192 6.74 7.34 -8.82
CA PRO A 192 7.69 8.12 -9.60
C PRO A 192 9.08 7.49 -9.65
N ILE A 193 9.48 6.83 -8.55
CA ILE A 193 10.78 6.15 -8.39
C ILE A 193 10.89 4.97 -9.35
N MET A 194 9.89 4.08 -9.35
CA MET A 194 9.86 2.92 -10.24
C MET A 194 9.73 3.36 -11.70
N GLY A 195 8.87 4.35 -11.98
CA GLY A 195 8.68 4.93 -13.31
C GLY A 195 8.34 3.92 -14.41
N VAL A 196 7.76 2.78 -14.03
CA VAL A 196 7.28 1.72 -14.95
C VAL A 196 5.98 2.17 -15.62
N ASP A 197 5.08 2.79 -14.86
CA ASP A 197 3.83 3.37 -15.34
C ASP A 197 3.99 4.83 -15.78
N PRO A 198 3.16 5.30 -16.74
CA PRO A 198 3.20 6.68 -17.19
C PRO A 198 2.75 7.63 -16.08
N GLY A 199 3.61 8.61 -15.75
CA GLY A 199 3.31 9.70 -14.83
C GLY A 199 3.75 11.05 -15.40
N PRO A 200 3.23 12.18 -14.87
CA PRO A 200 3.55 13.54 -15.33
C PRO A 200 5.01 13.91 -15.15
N HIS A 201 5.62 13.38 -14.09
CA HIS A 201 7.04 13.52 -13.79
C HIS A 201 7.73 12.18 -13.97
N ARG A 202 8.80 12.19 -14.76
CA ARG A 202 9.75 11.07 -14.85
C ARG A 202 11.11 11.59 -14.38
N PRO A 203 11.39 11.57 -13.06
CA PRO A 203 12.69 11.97 -12.56
C PRO A 203 13.79 11.14 -13.24
N GLY A 204 14.92 11.76 -13.52
CA GLY A 204 16.11 11.07 -14.03
C GLY A 204 16.60 10.03 -13.01
N TYR A 205 17.39 9.05 -13.46
CA TYR A 205 17.86 7.95 -12.61
C TYR A 205 18.54 8.41 -11.31
N LEU A 206 19.35 9.48 -11.39
CA LEU A 206 19.99 10.07 -10.22
C LEU A 206 18.98 10.58 -9.19
N MET A 207 17.95 11.30 -9.64
CA MET A 207 16.93 11.85 -8.74
C MET A 207 16.12 10.73 -8.08
N ARG A 208 15.77 9.66 -8.80
CA ARG A 208 15.11 8.48 -8.22
C ARG A 208 15.95 7.83 -7.13
N MET A 209 17.26 7.74 -7.35
CA MET A 209 18.18 7.20 -6.36
C MET A 209 18.25 8.11 -5.14
N LEU A 210 18.33 9.43 -5.34
CA LEU A 210 18.31 10.42 -4.25
C LEU A 210 16.99 10.39 -3.46
N GLU A 211 15.84 10.26 -4.12
CA GLU A 211 14.52 10.14 -3.46
C GLU A 211 14.46 8.89 -2.56
N LEU A 212 14.96 7.75 -3.05
CA LEU A 212 15.01 6.51 -2.29
C LEU A 212 15.97 6.62 -1.10
N PHE A 213 17.15 7.20 -1.31
CA PHE A 213 18.12 7.45 -0.24
C PHE A 213 17.63 8.49 0.77
N ALA A 214 16.86 9.50 0.34
CA ALA A 214 16.34 10.53 1.23
C ALA A 214 15.35 9.96 2.24
N GLY A 215 14.50 8.99 1.85
CA GLY A 215 13.54 8.36 2.76
C GLY A 215 14.17 7.42 3.80
N MET A 216 15.27 6.76 3.46
CA MET A 216 15.89 5.73 4.30
C MET A 216 16.31 6.22 5.70
N PRO A 217 17.06 7.33 5.86
CA PRO A 217 17.45 7.83 7.18
C PRO A 217 16.25 8.11 8.08
N PHE A 218 15.19 8.74 7.57
CA PHE A 218 14.01 9.05 8.38
C PHE A 218 13.28 7.78 8.85
N HIS A 219 13.24 6.74 8.01
CA HIS A 219 12.70 5.44 8.44
C HIS A 219 13.61 4.75 9.48
N ALA A 220 14.92 4.80 9.30
CA ALA A 220 15.87 4.21 10.25
C ALA A 220 15.82 4.94 11.60
N PHE A 221 15.84 6.27 11.59
CA PHE A 221 15.70 7.08 12.81
C PHE A 221 14.38 6.85 13.51
N PHE A 222 13.29 6.69 12.77
CA PHE A 222 12.00 6.31 13.34
C PHE A 222 12.07 4.96 14.07
N GLY A 223 12.67 3.94 13.45
CA GLY A 223 12.86 2.63 14.08
C GLY A 223 13.72 2.70 15.34
N ILE A 224 14.82 3.46 15.30
CA ILE A 224 15.68 3.70 16.46
C ILE A 224 14.92 4.42 17.57
N ALA A 225 14.18 5.48 17.24
CA ALA A 225 13.39 6.24 18.21
C ALA A 225 12.33 5.37 18.90
N LEU A 226 11.69 4.44 18.18
CA LEU A 226 10.77 3.47 18.77
C LEU A 226 11.49 2.47 19.68
N MET A 227 12.65 1.95 19.27
CA MET A 227 13.44 1.00 20.08
C MET A 227 14.02 1.64 21.34
N MET A 228 14.38 2.92 21.28
CA MET A 228 14.96 3.67 22.39
C MET A 228 13.91 4.35 23.29
N GLY A 229 12.62 4.24 22.95
CA GLY A 229 11.54 4.80 23.75
C GLY A 229 11.49 4.17 25.14
N SER A 230 11.67 4.98 26.18
CA SER A 230 11.60 4.54 27.59
C SER A 230 10.18 4.55 28.15
N THR A 231 9.22 5.07 27.38
CA THR A 231 7.79 5.12 27.70
C THR A 231 6.99 4.46 26.58
N PRO A 232 5.85 3.81 26.87
CA PRO A 232 4.96 3.30 25.83
C PRO A 232 4.53 4.47 24.93
N MET A 233 5.00 4.46 23.69
CA MET A 233 4.64 5.48 22.68
C MET A 233 3.18 5.30 22.22
N VAL A 234 2.62 4.13 22.46
CA VAL A 234 1.28 3.69 22.12
C VAL A 234 0.68 3.05 23.37
N LYS A 235 -0.52 3.46 23.75
CA LYS A 235 -1.23 2.90 24.93
C LYS A 235 -2.12 1.70 24.59
N THR A 236 -2.34 1.47 23.30
CA THR A 236 -3.27 0.46 22.80
C THR A 236 -2.71 -0.97 22.84
N PHE A 237 -1.41 -1.14 23.09
CA PHE A 237 -0.74 -2.46 23.25
C PHE A 237 -0.31 -2.70 24.70
#